data_AF-A0A1H4WJY7-F1
#
_entry.id   AF-A0A1H4WJY7-F1
#
_cell.length_a   1.000
_cell.length_b   1.000
_cell.length_c   1.000
_cell.angle_alpha   90.00
_cell.angle_beta   90.00
_cell.angle_gamma   90.00
#
_symmetry.space_group_name_H-M   'P 1'
#
loop_
_entity.id
_entity.type
_entity.pdbx_description
1 polymer ?
#
loop_
_entity_poly.entity_id
_entity_poly.type
_entity_poly.pdbx_seq_one_letter_code
_entity_poly.pdbx_strand_id
1 'polypeptide(L)'
;MNTPKAAPGDQDVLFRALFAEHFGRLARLAHLLGADDAEGIAQEAFVRLRGAPDDRAITRLRATVVRLTRRRPVRPRPALEGLSRRQREVVVLRYGLELSTTDIAEIVARTPATVEATIGCALQKLRRRETRAPGRPLLKHVTQAAALAVAASVTATGVFATARQLSGPPDVSRPVVWVRHAAGSP
;
A
#
# COMPACT_ATOMS: atom_id res chain seq x y z
N MET A 1 -25.01 17.00 7.80
CA MET A 1 -24.94 16.42 6.44
C MET A 1 -24.67 14.94 6.59
N ASN A 2 -25.70 14.11 6.44
CA ASN A 2 -25.55 12.66 6.49
C ASN A 2 -25.14 12.18 5.11
N THR A 3 -23.90 11.73 4.96
CA THR A 3 -23.49 10.98 3.76
C THR A 3 -24.31 9.70 3.72
N PRO A 4 -24.93 9.35 2.58
CA PRO A 4 -25.62 8.07 2.46
C PRO A 4 -24.60 6.96 2.74
N LYS A 5 -24.86 6.18 3.79
CA LYS A 5 -24.06 4.99 4.11
C LYS A 5 -24.19 4.05 2.92
N ALA A 6 -23.11 3.87 2.17
CA ALA A 6 -23.05 2.93 1.04
C ALA A 6 -23.69 1.60 1.46
N ALA A 7 -24.50 1.00 0.58
CA ALA A 7 -25.20 -0.24 0.90
C ALA A 7 -24.18 -1.30 1.33
N PRO A 8 -24.53 -2.27 2.19
CA PRO A 8 -23.56 -3.27 2.69
C PRO A 8 -22.75 -3.94 1.57
N GLY A 9 -23.38 -4.21 0.42
CA GLY A 9 -22.69 -4.77 -0.76
C GLY A 9 -21.70 -3.81 -1.43
N ASP A 10 -21.97 -2.50 -1.44
CA ASP A 10 -21.06 -1.50 -2.01
C ASP A 10 -19.78 -1.37 -1.16
N GLN A 11 -19.91 -1.47 0.17
CA GLN A 11 -18.76 -1.42 1.08
C GLN A 11 -17.83 -2.60 0.86
N ASP A 12 -18.38 -3.80 0.66
CA ASP A 12 -17.59 -5.00 0.37
C ASP A 12 -16.86 -4.89 -0.98
N VAL A 13 -17.53 -4.34 -2.01
CA VAL A 13 -16.91 -4.09 -3.31
C VAL A 13 -15.78 -3.07 -3.20
N LEU A 14 -16.00 -1.94 -2.51
CA LEU A 14 -14.99 -0.92 -2.27
C LEU A 14 -13.80 -1.46 -1.46
N PHE A 15 -14.07 -2.28 -0.44
CA PHE A 15 -13.03 -2.90 0.36
C PHE A 15 -12.19 -3.88 -0.46
N ARG A 16 -12.84 -4.72 -1.28
CA ARG A 16 -12.14 -5.65 -2.18
C ARG A 16 -11.28 -4.91 -3.20
N ALA A 17 -11.78 -3.81 -3.76
CA ALA A 17 -11.01 -2.96 -4.68
C ALA A 17 -9.78 -2.35 -3.97
N LEU A 18 -9.98 -1.75 -2.79
CA LEU A 18 -8.89 -1.20 -1.98
C LEU A 18 -7.84 -2.27 -1.62
N PHE A 19 -8.28 -3.46 -1.25
CA PHE A 19 -7.41 -4.59 -0.94
C PHE A 19 -6.59 -5.02 -2.16
N ALA A 20 -7.26 -5.29 -3.28
CA ALA A 20 -6.61 -5.70 -4.52
C ALA A 20 -5.58 -4.66 -5.00
N GLU A 21 -5.89 -3.37 -4.89
CA GLU A 21 -5.02 -2.29 -5.35
C GLU A 21 -3.82 -2.05 -4.42
N HIS A 22 -3.99 -2.19 -3.09
CA HIS A 22 -3.01 -1.67 -2.14
C HIS A 22 -2.33 -2.70 -1.25
N PHE A 23 -2.84 -3.93 -1.15
CA PHE A 23 -2.27 -4.93 -0.24
C PHE A 23 -0.79 -5.18 -0.50
N GLY A 24 -0.41 -5.45 -1.75
CA GLY A 24 1.00 -5.68 -2.12
C GLY A 24 1.90 -4.48 -1.82
N ARG A 25 1.42 -3.25 -2.04
CA ARG A 25 2.18 -2.02 -1.72
C ARG A 25 2.37 -1.84 -0.21
N LEU A 26 1.37 -2.21 0.60
CA LEU A 26 1.44 -2.15 2.07
C LEU A 26 2.32 -3.25 2.66
N ALA A 27 2.28 -4.46 2.11
CA ALA A 27 3.21 -5.53 2.47
C ALA A 27 4.66 -5.12 2.11
N ARG A 28 4.88 -4.55 0.92
CA ARG A 28 6.19 -4.00 0.54
C ARG A 28 6.66 -2.89 1.48
N LEU A 29 5.78 -2.00 1.92
CA LEU A 29 6.10 -0.98 2.93
C LEU A 29 6.57 -1.65 4.24
N ALA A 30 5.80 -2.59 4.77
CA ALA A 30 6.17 -3.31 6.00
C ALA A 30 7.52 -4.04 5.85
N HIS A 31 7.73 -4.70 4.71
CA HIS A 31 8.99 -5.36 4.38
C HIS A 31 10.15 -4.37 4.38
N LEU A 32 10.05 -3.24 3.67
CA LEU A 32 11.10 -2.21 3.61
C LEU A 32 11.43 -1.62 4.99
N LEU A 33 10.44 -1.52 5.88
CA LEU A 33 10.64 -1.10 7.27
C LEU A 33 11.32 -2.17 8.14
N GLY A 34 11.44 -3.40 7.64
CA GLY A 34 12.18 -4.49 8.26
C GLY A 34 11.31 -5.51 8.98
N ALA A 35 10.01 -5.57 8.66
CA ALA A 35 9.14 -6.62 9.19
C ALA A 35 9.55 -7.99 8.65
N ASP A 36 9.58 -8.99 9.54
CA ASP A 36 9.81 -10.40 9.19
C ASP A 36 8.55 -11.04 8.60
N ASP A 37 7.37 -10.67 9.13
CA ASP A 37 6.05 -11.03 8.62
C ASP A 37 5.35 -9.79 8.03
N ALA A 38 5.70 -9.46 6.79
CA ALA A 38 5.22 -8.24 6.13
C ALA A 38 3.76 -8.32 5.70
N GLU A 39 3.33 -9.49 5.21
CA GLU A 39 1.95 -9.73 4.80
C GLU A 39 1.01 -9.75 6.01
N GLY A 40 1.40 -10.40 7.11
CA GLY A 40 0.58 -10.40 8.32
C GLY A 40 0.41 -8.99 8.90
N ILE A 41 1.43 -8.12 8.81
CA ILE A 41 1.27 -6.69 9.16
C ILE A 41 0.28 -5.98 8.24
N ALA A 42 0.34 -6.22 6.93
CA ALA A 42 -0.58 -5.63 5.97
C ALA A 42 -2.02 -6.11 6.22
N GLN A 43 -2.21 -7.41 6.42
CA GLN A 43 -3.50 -8.02 6.78
C GLN A 43 -4.05 -7.42 8.07
N GLU A 44 -3.24 -7.34 9.13
CA GLU A 44 -3.63 -6.74 10.41
C GLU A 44 -3.99 -5.25 10.26
N ALA A 45 -3.34 -4.52 9.34
CA ALA A 45 -3.70 -3.14 9.04
C ALA A 45 -5.08 -3.04 8.38
N PHE A 46 -5.40 -3.91 7.43
CA PHE A 46 -6.73 -3.99 6.81
C PHE A 46 -7.81 -4.40 7.81
N VAL A 47 -7.53 -5.39 8.68
CA VAL A 47 -8.46 -5.81 9.75
C VAL A 47 -8.74 -4.66 10.72
N ARG A 48 -7.77 -3.79 10.97
CA ARG A 48 -7.94 -2.60 11.81
C ARG A 48 -8.56 -1.40 11.11
N LEU A 49 -8.77 -1.45 9.80
CA LEU A 49 -9.45 -0.37 9.09
C LEU A 49 -10.90 -0.30 9.57
N ARG A 50 -11.28 0.84 10.16
CA ARG A 50 -12.65 1.06 10.67
C ARG A 50 -13.46 1.87 9.67
N GLY A 51 -14.73 1.48 9.51
CA GLY A 51 -15.69 2.15 8.63
C GLY A 51 -15.51 1.79 7.16
N ALA A 52 -16.39 2.32 6.32
CA ALA A 52 -16.29 2.16 4.88
C ALA A 52 -14.98 2.77 4.36
N PRO A 53 -14.35 2.17 3.33
CA PRO A 53 -13.27 2.81 2.59
C PRO A 53 -13.71 4.18 2.08
N ASP A 54 -12.91 5.20 2.39
CA ASP A 54 -13.03 6.57 1.89
C ASP A 54 -11.70 6.97 1.24
N ASP A 55 -11.63 8.19 0.71
CA ASP A 55 -10.42 8.72 0.06
C ASP A 55 -9.19 8.73 0.99
N ARG A 56 -9.39 8.69 2.31
CA ARG A 56 -8.31 8.67 3.31
C ARG A 56 -7.93 7.27 3.77
N ALA A 57 -8.60 6.22 3.29
CA ALA A 57 -8.36 4.85 3.75
C ALA A 57 -6.90 4.43 3.55
N ILE A 58 -6.30 4.77 2.41
CA ILE A 58 -4.90 4.43 2.14
C ILE A 58 -3.92 5.14 3.08
N THR A 59 -4.15 6.41 3.42
CA THR A 59 -3.33 7.14 4.40
C THR A 59 -3.45 6.51 5.79
N ARG A 60 -4.67 6.13 6.20
CA ARG A 60 -4.92 5.41 7.47
C ARG A 60 -4.24 4.04 7.51
N LEU A 61 -4.26 3.29 6.40
CA LEU A 61 -3.58 1.99 6.27
C LEU A 61 -2.07 2.14 6.37
N ARG A 62 -1.46 3.10 5.65
CA ARG A 62 -0.03 3.41 5.73
C ARG A 62 0.39 3.78 7.15
N ALA A 63 -0.37 4.64 7.82
CA ALA A 63 -0.14 5.00 9.21
C ALA A 63 -0.23 3.78 10.15
N THR A 64 -1.18 2.88 9.90
CA THR A 64 -1.36 1.66 10.69
C THR A 64 -0.20 0.68 10.48
N VAL A 65 0.28 0.48 9.24
CA VAL A 65 1.47 -0.33 8.95
C VAL A 65 2.72 0.25 9.63
N VAL A 66 2.95 1.55 9.51
CA VAL A 66 4.05 2.23 10.20
C VAL A 66 3.94 2.04 11.71
N ARG A 67 2.74 2.17 12.28
CA ARG A 67 2.49 1.95 13.71
C ARG A 67 2.81 0.51 14.14
N LEU A 68 2.35 -0.47 13.36
CA LEU A 68 2.52 -1.89 13.63
C LEU A 68 4.00 -2.31 13.62
N THR A 69 4.74 -1.84 12.62
CA THR A 69 6.20 -2.05 12.56
C THR A 69 6.95 -1.33 13.68
N ARG A 70 6.31 -0.46 14.48
CA ARG A 70 6.95 0.13 15.70
C ARG A 70 6.99 -0.79 16.88
N ARG A 71 6.04 -1.71 16.96
CA ARG A 71 5.82 -2.55 18.13
C ARG A 71 6.45 -3.93 17.99
N ARG A 72 6.99 -4.26 16.82
CA ARG A 72 7.59 -5.54 16.50
C ARG A 72 9.11 -5.38 16.33
N PRO A 73 9.92 -6.41 16.64
CA PRO A 73 11.31 -6.41 16.25
C PRO A 73 11.39 -6.26 14.73
N VAL A 74 12.33 -5.45 14.27
CA VAL A 74 12.54 -5.22 12.83
C VAL A 74 14.02 -5.34 12.51
N ARG A 75 14.33 -6.11 11.47
CA ARG A 75 15.68 -6.16 10.92
C ARG A 75 15.76 -5.12 9.78
N PRO A 76 16.51 -4.02 9.94
CA PRO A 76 16.64 -3.03 8.88
C PRO A 76 17.16 -3.69 7.61
N ARG A 77 16.64 -3.27 6.45
CA ARG A 77 17.19 -3.72 5.17
C ARG A 77 18.65 -3.27 5.06
N PRO A 78 19.54 -4.04 4.42
CA PRO A 78 20.96 -3.68 4.31
C PRO A 78 21.21 -2.27 3.80
N ALA A 79 20.41 -1.81 2.83
CA ALA A 79 20.47 -0.44 2.29
C ALA A 79 20.13 0.66 3.29
N LEU A 80 19.42 0.33 4.37
CA LEU A 80 18.95 1.24 5.42
C LEU A 80 19.63 1.00 6.78
N GLU A 81 20.63 0.14 6.83
CA GLU A 81 21.43 -0.06 8.05
C GLU A 81 22.11 1.25 8.49
N GLY A 82 22.19 1.46 9.80
CA GLY A 82 22.73 2.69 10.40
C GLY A 82 21.72 3.85 10.51
N LEU A 83 20.55 3.74 9.87
CA LEU A 83 19.46 4.69 10.07
C LEU A 83 18.66 4.37 11.33
N SER A 84 18.29 5.41 12.08
CA SER A 84 17.31 5.25 13.16
C SER A 84 15.97 4.81 12.57
N ARG A 85 15.14 4.19 13.40
CA ARG A 85 13.82 3.69 12.96
C ARG A 85 12.97 4.78 12.29
N ARG A 86 13.00 6.00 12.84
CA ARG A 86 12.28 7.16 12.27
C ARG A 86 12.88 7.65 10.94
N GLN A 87 14.21 7.64 10.82
CA GLN A 87 14.89 7.96 9.57
C GLN A 87 14.50 6.96 8.48
N ARG A 88 14.43 5.67 8.82
CA ARG A 88 13.94 4.61 7.91
C ARG A 88 12.52 4.85 7.46
N GLU A 89 11.60 5.12 8.39
CA GLU A 89 10.19 5.40 8.08
C GLU A 89 10.06 6.52 7.05
N VAL A 90 10.70 7.65 7.31
CA VAL A 90 10.57 8.83 6.45
C VAL A 90 11.21 8.61 5.07
N VAL A 91 12.39 7.99 5.00
CA VAL A 91 13.06 7.68 3.71
C VAL A 91 12.26 6.66 2.90
N VAL A 92 11.73 5.61 3.53
CA VAL A 92 10.92 4.60 2.84
C VAL A 92 9.63 5.20 2.31
N LEU A 93 8.94 6.05 3.09
CA LEU A 93 7.73 6.70 2.62
C LEU A 93 8.03 7.71 1.50
N ARG A 94 9.14 8.46 1.59
CA ARG A 94 9.53 9.45 0.58
C ARG A 94 9.98 8.85 -0.74
N TYR A 95 10.83 7.82 -0.70
CA TYR A 95 11.51 7.29 -1.88
C TYR A 95 11.04 5.89 -2.30
N GLY A 96 10.41 5.13 -1.39
CA GLY A 96 9.84 3.82 -1.71
C GLY A 96 8.37 3.88 -2.14
N LEU A 97 7.64 4.87 -1.65
CA LEU A 97 6.21 5.11 -1.95
C LEU A 97 5.95 6.47 -2.61
N GLU A 98 7.01 7.24 -2.85
CA GLU A 98 6.98 8.54 -3.55
C GLU A 98 6.03 9.58 -2.94
N LEU A 99 5.78 9.49 -1.62
CA LEU A 99 4.85 10.39 -0.93
C LEU A 99 5.43 11.79 -0.74
N SER A 100 4.54 12.79 -0.68
CA SER A 100 4.90 14.17 -0.36
C SER A 100 5.30 14.30 1.12
N THR A 101 6.09 15.32 1.45
CA THR A 101 6.47 15.61 2.85
C THR A 101 5.24 15.78 3.75
N THR A 102 4.17 16.40 3.23
CA THR A 102 2.92 16.64 3.95
C THR A 102 2.20 15.33 4.28
N ASP A 103 2.07 14.43 3.30
CA ASP A 103 1.43 13.12 3.54
C ASP A 103 2.24 12.26 4.51
N ILE A 104 3.58 12.33 4.39
CA ILE A 104 4.48 11.64 5.31
C ILE A 104 4.28 12.17 6.73
N ALA A 105 4.21 13.49 6.89
CA ALA A 105 4.01 14.16 8.16
C ALA A 105 2.71 13.69 8.85
N GLU A 106 1.63 13.56 8.08
CA GLU A 106 0.37 12.98 8.56
C GLU A 106 0.56 11.52 9.01
N ILE A 107 1.19 10.68 8.17
CA ILE A 107 1.40 9.24 8.44
C ILE A 107 2.25 9.00 9.69
N VAL A 108 3.35 9.77 9.87
CA VAL A 108 4.26 9.58 10.99
C VAL A 108 3.90 10.41 12.23
N ALA A 109 2.82 11.20 12.16
CA ALA A 109 2.30 12.14 13.16
C ALA A 109 3.35 13.17 13.61
N ARG A 110 3.88 13.97 12.66
CA ARG A 110 4.90 15.01 12.87
C ARG A 110 4.63 16.23 11.98
N THR A 111 5.40 17.31 12.16
CA THR A 111 5.32 18.48 11.28
C THR A 111 6.11 18.25 9.99
N PRO A 112 5.71 18.85 8.84
CA PRO A 112 6.45 18.77 7.59
C PRO A 112 7.91 19.21 7.72
N ALA A 113 8.19 20.30 8.43
CA ALA A 113 9.55 20.76 8.69
C ALA A 113 10.41 19.71 9.42
N THR A 114 9.82 18.98 10.38
CA THR A 114 10.55 17.89 11.07
C THR A 114 10.81 16.72 10.13
N VAL A 115 9.90 16.44 9.21
CA VAL A 115 10.07 15.38 8.20
C VAL A 115 11.24 15.73 7.28
N GLU A 116 11.31 16.96 6.77
CA GLU A 116 12.42 17.43 5.91
C GLU A 116 13.77 17.37 6.61
N ALA A 117 13.84 17.86 7.85
CA ALA A 117 15.05 17.74 8.66
C ALA A 117 15.45 16.27 8.86
N THR A 118 14.48 15.38 9.11
CA THR A 118 14.73 13.94 9.26
C THR A 118 15.25 13.32 7.96
N ILE A 119 14.71 13.71 6.79
CA ILE A 119 15.19 13.29 5.46
C ILE A 119 16.64 13.72 5.30
N GLY A 120 16.95 15.00 5.53
CA GLY A 120 18.31 15.53 5.41
C GLY A 120 19.31 14.76 6.27
N CYS A 121 19.00 14.54 7.55
CA CYS A 121 19.84 13.74 8.44
C CYS A 121 19.99 12.28 7.98
N ALA A 122 18.92 11.66 7.45
CA ALA A 122 18.98 10.29 6.97
C ALA A 122 19.88 10.18 5.73
N LEU A 123 19.71 11.07 4.75
CA LEU A 123 20.55 11.09 3.54
C LEU A 123 22.01 11.39 3.87
N GLN A 124 22.29 12.29 4.82
CA GLN A 124 23.66 12.56 5.25
C GLN A 124 24.32 11.31 5.86
N LYS A 125 23.58 10.52 6.64
CA LYS A 125 24.08 9.26 7.19
C LYS A 125 24.36 8.22 6.11
N LEU A 126 23.47 8.08 5.13
CA LEU A 126 23.69 7.16 4.00
C LEU A 126 24.91 7.57 3.18
N ARG A 127 25.05 8.86 2.84
CA ARG A 127 26.22 9.40 2.12
C ARG A 127 27.53 9.15 2.87
N ARG A 128 27.57 9.41 4.19
CA ARG A 128 28.76 9.16 5.03
C ARG A 128 29.14 7.67 5.09
N ARG A 129 28.17 6.77 4.94
CA ARG A 129 28.41 5.33 4.90
C ARG A 129 29.00 4.92 3.55
N GLU A 130 28.46 5.42 2.45
CA GLU A 130 28.98 5.17 1.10
C GLU A 130 30.44 5.62 0.95
N THR A 131 30.80 6.78 1.52
CA THR A 131 32.19 7.27 1.47
C THR A 131 33.17 6.45 2.32
N ARG A 132 32.70 5.76 3.37
CA ARG A 132 33.54 4.89 4.23
C ARG A 132 33.69 3.45 3.70
N ALA A 133 32.83 3.04 2.77
CA ALA A 133 32.88 1.73 2.12
C ALA A 133 32.63 1.88 0.61
N PRO A 134 33.56 2.49 -0.14
CA PRO A 134 33.42 2.64 -1.58
C PRO A 134 33.48 1.25 -2.23
N GLY A 135 32.34 0.72 -2.65
CA GLY A 135 32.27 -0.64 -3.22
C GLY A 135 30.88 -1.27 -3.34
N ARG A 136 29.83 -0.67 -2.76
CA ARG A 136 28.43 -1.05 -3.05
C ARG A 136 27.68 0.17 -3.57
N PRO A 137 27.54 0.36 -4.89
CA PRO A 137 26.90 1.53 -5.46
C PRO A 137 25.37 1.49 -5.25
N LEU A 138 24.91 1.82 -4.04
CA LEU A 138 23.48 1.83 -3.71
C LEU A 138 22.72 2.94 -4.45
N LEU A 139 23.37 4.05 -4.80
CA LEU A 139 22.73 5.16 -5.54
C LEU A 139 22.33 4.83 -6.98
N LYS A 140 22.87 3.77 -7.61
CA LYS A 140 22.32 3.23 -8.88
C LYS A 140 21.22 2.19 -8.67
N HIS A 141 21.11 1.62 -7.48
CA HIS A 141 20.13 0.57 -7.16
C HIS A 141 18.94 1.04 -6.32
N VAL A 142 18.87 2.27 -5.82
CA VAL A 142 17.60 2.77 -5.25
C VAL A 142 16.55 2.90 -6.36
N THR A 143 16.97 3.28 -7.58
CA THR A 143 16.12 3.23 -8.78
C THR A 143 15.95 1.81 -9.31
N GLN A 144 16.98 0.96 -9.29
CA GLN A 144 16.90 -0.41 -9.84
C GLN A 144 16.23 -1.45 -8.91
N ALA A 145 16.35 -1.34 -7.59
CA ALA A 145 15.61 -2.14 -6.62
C ALA A 145 14.17 -1.64 -6.47
N ALA A 146 13.93 -0.33 -6.65
CA ALA A 146 12.58 0.18 -6.86
C ALA A 146 11.99 -0.40 -8.16
N ALA A 147 12.75 -0.40 -9.26
CA ALA A 147 12.33 -0.98 -10.55
C ALA A 147 12.15 -2.51 -10.50
N LEU A 148 13.01 -3.27 -9.81
CA LEU A 148 12.87 -4.73 -9.66
C LEU A 148 11.70 -5.11 -8.76
N ALA A 149 11.43 -4.35 -7.71
CA ALA A 149 10.25 -4.58 -6.87
C ALA A 149 8.95 -4.04 -7.50
N VAL A 150 9.02 -3.10 -8.45
CA VAL A 150 7.90 -2.75 -9.34
C VAL A 150 7.69 -3.85 -10.39
N ALA A 151 8.75 -4.38 -11.01
CA ALA A 151 8.68 -5.46 -11.99
C ALA A 151 8.16 -6.77 -11.38
N ALA A 152 8.52 -7.10 -10.14
CA ALA A 152 7.99 -8.26 -9.41
C ALA A 152 6.49 -8.12 -9.06
N SER A 153 5.98 -6.90 -8.91
CA SER A 153 4.54 -6.66 -8.68
C SER A 153 3.70 -6.68 -9.97
N VAL A 154 4.32 -6.39 -11.12
CA VAL A 154 3.66 -6.47 -12.44
C VAL A 154 3.46 -7.92 -12.88
N THR A 155 4.36 -8.84 -12.53
CA THR A 155 4.22 -10.26 -12.88
C THR A 155 3.19 -11.00 -12.03
N ALA A 156 3.02 -10.64 -10.76
CA ALA A 156 1.98 -11.23 -9.90
C ALA A 156 0.55 -10.73 -10.23
N THR A 157 0.42 -9.57 -10.89
CA THR A 157 -0.88 -8.99 -11.29
C THR A 157 -1.30 -9.41 -12.71
N GLY A 158 -0.41 -10.05 -13.47
CA GLY A 158 -0.64 -10.48 -14.85
C GLY A 158 -1.59 -11.67 -15.04
N VAL A 159 -2.10 -12.29 -13.98
CA VAL A 159 -2.98 -13.49 -14.09
C VAL A 159 -4.48 -13.18 -13.91
N PHE A 160 -4.87 -11.93 -13.61
CA PHE A 160 -6.30 -11.56 -13.51
C PHE A 160 -6.77 -10.52 -14.54
N ALA A 161 -6.05 -10.37 -15.65
CA ALA A 161 -6.44 -9.53 -16.78
C ALA A 161 -6.93 -10.37 -17.98
N THR A 162 -7.94 -11.22 -17.77
CA THR A 162 -8.77 -11.81 -18.85
C THR A 162 -10.23 -11.90 -18.41
N ALA A 163 -10.83 -10.77 -18.07
CA ALA A 163 -12.28 -10.64 -17.97
C ALA A 163 -12.75 -9.21 -18.28
N ARG A 164 -12.14 -8.58 -19.30
CA ARG A 164 -12.65 -7.32 -19.87
C ARG A 164 -12.95 -7.49 -21.35
N GLN A 165 -13.90 -8.36 -21.65
CA GLN A 165 -14.72 -8.26 -22.85
C GLN A 165 -15.97 -9.10 -22.60
N LEU A 166 -17.08 -8.44 -22.26
CA LEU A 166 -18.46 -8.72 -22.70
C LEU A 166 -19.44 -7.87 -21.88
N SER A 167 -20.21 -7.08 -22.62
CA SER A 167 -21.51 -6.48 -22.29
C SER A 167 -21.56 -5.17 -21.46
N GLY A 168 -22.15 -4.15 -22.10
CA GLY A 168 -22.41 -2.81 -21.56
C GLY A 168 -23.49 -2.77 -20.47
N PRO A 169 -23.89 -1.56 -20.02
CA PRO A 169 -24.77 -1.42 -18.87
C PRO A 169 -26.15 -2.02 -19.13
N PRO A 170 -26.80 -2.66 -18.14
CA PRO A 170 -28.15 -3.17 -18.31
C PRO A 170 -29.15 -2.01 -18.40
N ASP A 171 -29.89 -1.99 -19.50
CA ASP A 171 -31.07 -1.14 -19.70
C ASP A 171 -32.17 -1.58 -18.73
N VAL A 172 -32.50 -0.72 -17.77
CA VAL A 172 -33.50 -0.93 -16.71
C VAL A 172 -34.93 -0.63 -17.16
N SER A 173 -35.19 -0.46 -18.46
CA SER A 173 -36.48 -0.01 -18.98
C SER A 173 -37.41 -1.10 -19.53
N ARG A 174 -37.12 -2.40 -19.30
CA ARG A 174 -37.99 -3.49 -19.77
C ARG A 174 -38.55 -4.35 -18.63
N PRO A 175 -39.88 -4.57 -18.57
CA PRO A 175 -40.44 -5.52 -17.62
C PRO A 175 -40.05 -6.96 -18.02
N VAL A 176 -39.53 -7.71 -17.04
CA VAL A 176 -39.18 -9.13 -17.18
C VAL A 176 -40.45 -9.95 -17.34
N VAL A 177 -40.72 -10.43 -18.56
CA VAL A 177 -41.78 -11.39 -18.86
C VAL A 177 -41.27 -12.79 -18.49
N TRP A 178 -41.80 -13.38 -17.43
CA TRP A 178 -41.54 -14.77 -17.08
C TRP A 178 -42.34 -15.71 -17.99
N VAL A 179 -41.68 -16.38 -18.94
CA VAL A 179 -42.28 -17.50 -19.68
C VAL A 179 -42.20 -18.75 -18.81
N ARG A 180 -43.35 -19.23 -18.32
CA ARG A 180 -43.49 -20.56 -17.70
C ARG A 180 -43.35 -21.63 -18.78
N HIS A 181 -42.25 -22.38 -18.77
CA HIS A 181 -42.21 -23.70 -19.41
C HIS A 181 -42.69 -24.75 -18.41
N ALA A 182 -43.89 -25.27 -18.66
CA ALA A 182 -44.34 -26.54 -18.09
C ALA A 182 -43.72 -27.68 -18.92
N ALA A 183 -43.01 -28.58 -18.26
CA ALA A 183 -42.60 -29.88 -18.79
C ALA A 183 -43.14 -30.95 -17.84
N GLY A 184 -43.87 -31.92 -18.40
CA GLY A 184 -44.40 -33.07 -17.67
C GLY A 184 -45.45 -33.85 -18.47
N SER A 185 -44.98 -34.70 -19.37
CA SER A 185 -45.65 -35.89 -19.93
C SER A 185 -44.62 -37.03 -19.86
N PRO A 186 -44.99 -38.30 -19.77
CA PRO A 186 -46.02 -38.99 -20.58
C PRO A 186 -47.34 -39.27 -19.85
#